data_AF-A0A7V4W881-F1
#
_entry.id   AF-A0A7V4W881-F1
#
_cell.length_a   1.000
_cell.length_b   1.000
_cell.length_c   1.000
_cell.angle_alpha   90.00
_cell.angle_beta   90.00
_cell.angle_gamma   90.00
#
_symmetry.space_group_name_H-M   'P 1'
#
loop_
_entity.id
_entity.type
_entity.pdbx_description
1 polymer ?
#
loop_
_entity_poly.entity_id
_entity_poly.type
_entity_poly.pdbx_seq_one_letter_code
_entity_poly.pdbx_strand_id
1 'polypeptide(L)' 'MGSIGAPELLIILVIVLLVFGAGRLPEIGSALGKGIRDFRKGLSEEPEAHDAENTGASKG' A
#
# COMPACT_ATOMS: atom_id res chain seq x y z
N MET A 1 -31.07 -14.12 -3.97
CA MET A 1 -29.86 -14.37 -4.79
C MET A 1 -28.66 -14.12 -3.90
N GLY A 2 -27.86 -15.15 -3.63
CA GLY A 2 -26.84 -15.12 -2.59
C GLY A 2 -25.70 -14.16 -2.93
N SER A 3 -25.50 -13.16 -2.08
CA SER A 3 -24.26 -12.39 -2.07
C SER A 3 -23.13 -13.32 -1.63
N ILE A 4 -22.00 -13.29 -2.35
CA ILE A 4 -20.76 -13.89 -1.87
C ILE A 4 -20.50 -13.29 -0.48
N GLY A 5 -20.56 -14.14 0.54
CA GLY A 5 -20.34 -13.74 1.92
C GLY A 5 -18.85 -13.55 2.21
N ALA A 6 -18.57 -12.95 3.36
CA ALA A 6 -17.22 -12.91 3.90
C ALA A 6 -16.53 -14.30 3.98
N PRO A 7 -17.23 -15.41 4.29
CA PRO A 7 -16.64 -16.75 4.31
C PRO A 7 -16.15 -17.22 2.93
N GLU A 8 -16.95 -17.03 1.88
CA GLU A 8 -16.59 -17.44 0.52
C GLU A 8 -15.38 -16.66 -0.01
N LEU A 9 -15.31 -15.35 0.26
CA LEU A 9 -14.13 -14.55 -0.08
C LEU A 9 -12.87 -15.03 0.65
N LEU A 10 -12.99 -15.45 1.90
CA LEU A 10 -11.86 -15.98 2.68
C LEU A 10 -11.34 -17.29 2.07
N ILE A 11 -12.25 -18.19 1.63
CA ILE A 11 -11.85 -19.44 0.97
C ILE A 11 -11.11 -19.15 -0.34
N ILE A 12 -11.62 -18.23 -1.16
CA ILE A 12 -10.95 -17.82 -2.40
C ILE A 12 -9.57 -17.23 -2.10
N LEU A 13 -9.47 -16.36 -1.08
CA LEU A 13 -8.20 -15.79 -0.65
C LEU A 13 -7.19 -16.87 -0.25
N VAL A 14 -7.62 -17.89 0.50
CA VAL A 14 -6.76 -19.01 0.88
C VAL A 14 -6.25 -19.78 -0.35
N ILE A 15 -7.12 -20.04 -1.34
CA ILE A 15 -6.71 -20.72 -2.58
C ILE A 15 -5.67 -19.89 -3.33
N VAL A 16 -5.90 -18.58 -3.47
CA VAL A 16 -4.95 -17.66 -4.09
C VAL A 16 -3.62 -17.66 -3.33
N LEU A 17 -3.66 -17.63 -2.01
CA LEU A 17 -2.47 -17.71 -1.16
C LEU A 17 -1.71 -19.03 -1.30
N LEU A 18 -2.38 -20.15 -1.56
CA LEU A 18 -1.71 -21.43 -1.83
C LEU A 18 -1.02 -21.44 -3.20
N VAL A 19 -1.64 -20.84 -4.23
CA VAL A 19 -1.07 -20.77 -5.58
C VAL A 19 0.11 -19.80 -5.64
N PHE A 20 -0.05 -18.60 -5.09
CA PHE A 20 0.96 -17.54 -5.14
C PHE A 20 1.93 -17.57 -3.97
N GLY A 21 1.56 -18.18 -2.84
CA GLY A 21 2.32 -18.17 -1.60
C GLY A 21 2.06 -16.92 -0.74
N ALA A 22 2.07 -17.09 0.58
CA ALA A 22 1.84 -16.00 1.54
C ALA A 22 2.88 -14.87 1.49
N GLY A 23 4.09 -15.14 0.97
CA GLY A 23 5.14 -14.13 0.82
C GLY A 23 4.95 -13.19 -0.39
N ARG A 24 4.23 -13.62 -1.44
CA ARG A 24 4.04 -12.81 -2.66
C ARG A 24 3.00 -11.72 -2.49
N LEU A 25 1.99 -11.93 -1.64
CA LEU A 25 0.92 -10.96 -1.43
C LEU A 25 1.44 -9.64 -0.78
N PRO A 26 2.29 -9.67 0.27
CA PRO A 26 2.90 -8.47 0.84
C PRO A 26 3.86 -7.76 -0.12
N GLU A 27 4.60 -8.52 -0.94
CA GLU A 27 5.53 -7.99 -1.94
C GLU A 27 4.79 -7.16 -2.99
N ILE A 28 3.73 -7.74 -3.58
CA ILE A 28 2.87 -7.07 -4.56
C ILE A 28 2.10 -5.91 -3.90
N GLY A 29 1.55 -6.12 -2.71
CA GLY A 29 0.83 -5.08 -1.96
C GLY A 29 1.71 -3.87 -1.62
N SER A 30 2.98 -4.09 -1.29
CA SER A 30 3.94 -3.00 -1.03
C SER A 30 4.26 -2.20 -2.28
N ALA A 31 4.43 -2.86 -3.43
CA ALA A 31 4.65 -2.20 -4.71
C ALA A 31 3.43 -1.40 -5.18
N LEU A 32 2.24 -2.02 -5.11
CA LEU A 32 0.97 -1.36 -5.42
C LEU A 32 0.70 -0.19 -4.47
N GLY A 33 0.96 -0.37 -3.17
CA GLY A 33 0.76 0.68 -2.16
C GLY A 33 1.64 1.91 -2.39
N LYS A 34 2.90 1.72 -2.78
CA LYS A 34 3.78 2.82 -3.21
C LYS A 34 3.23 3.51 -4.46
N GLY A 35 2.86 2.75 -5.49
CA GLY A 35 2.28 3.30 -6.72
C GLY A 35 1.01 4.10 -6.48
N ILE A 36 0.09 3.60 -5.65
CA ILE A 36 -1.13 4.31 -5.26
C ILE A 36 -0.79 5.56 -4.46
N ARG A 37 0.17 5.50 -3.53
CA ARG A 37 0.59 6.66 -2.74
C ARG A 37 1.14 7.77 -3.63
N ASP A 38 2.00 7.42 -4.58
CA ASP A 38 2.62 8.39 -5.48
C ASP A 38 1.61 8.92 -6.51
N PHE A 39 0.69 8.06 -6.99
CA PHE A 39 -0.46 8.48 -7.80
C PHE A 39 -1.35 9.47 -7.04
N ARG A 40 -1.69 9.19 -5.78
CA ARG A 40 -2.47 10.13 -4.95
C ARG A 40 -1.74 11.44 -4.70
N LYS A 41 -0.41 11.44 -4.52
CA LYS A 41 0.38 12.68 -4.38
C LYS A 41 0.32 13.53 -5.65
N GLY A 42 0.52 12.92 -6.82
CA GLY A 42 0.44 13.65 -8.10
C GLY A 42 -0.97 14.16 -8.42
N LEU A 43 -2.02 13.46 -7.96
CA LEU A 43 -3.39 13.96 -8.04
C LEU A 43 -3.73 15.02 -6.97
N SER A 44 -2.96 15.11 -5.88
CA SER A 44 -3.18 16.04 -4.77
C SER A 44 -2.19 17.22 -4.77
N GLU A 45 -1.48 17.48 -5.86
CA GLU A 45 -0.72 18.72 -6.03
C GLU A 45 -1.69 19.91 -6.12
N GLU A 46 -2.15 20.37 -4.96
CA GLU A 46 -2.21 21.80 -4.66
C GLU A 46 -0.83 22.19 -4.10
N PRO A 47 -0.24 23.31 -4.54
CA PRO A 47 1.18 23.57 -4.36
C PRO A 47 1.43 24.12 -2.95
N GLU A 48 1.62 23.29 -1.93
CA GLU A 48 2.19 23.78 -0.67
C GLU A 48 3.37 22.93 -0.19
N ALA A 49 4.48 23.64 -0.14
CA ALA A 49 5.79 23.26 0.35
C ALA A 49 5.74 22.74 1.79
N HIS A 50 6.55 21.72 2.08
CA HIS A 50 7.58 21.84 3.10
C HIS A 50 8.49 20.61 3.02
N ASP A 51 9.61 20.77 2.33
CA ASP A 51 10.84 20.14 2.77
C ASP A 51 11.13 20.72 4.17
N ALA A 52 10.77 19.96 5.20
CA ALA A 52 11.21 20.22 6.56
C ALA A 52 12.73 20.00 6.59
N GLU A 53 13.44 21.08 6.30
CA GLU A 53 14.63 21.54 7.01
C GLU A 53 14.90 20.73 8.29
N ASN A 54 15.84 19.79 8.22
CA ASN A 54 16.57 19.34 9.40
C ASN A 54 17.80 20.25 9.56
N THR A 55 17.57 21.50 9.95
CA THR A 55 18.56 22.30 10.66
C THR A 55 18.65 21.73 12.06
N GLY A 56 19.77 21.08 12.40
CA GLY A 56 19.92 20.44 13.70
C GLY A 56 21.29 19.85 13.97
N ALA A 57 22.25 20.72 14.30
CA ALA A 57 23.35 20.49 15.26
C ALA A 57 24.51 19.54 14.90
N SER A 58 25.70 20.12 14.74
CA SER A 58 26.85 19.69 15.54
C SER A 58 27.63 20.91 15.99
N LYS A 59 27.44 21.27 17.28
CA LYS A 59 28.26 22.19 18.05
C LYS A 59 29.61 21.50 18.33
N GLY A 60 30.71 22.25 18.24
CA GLY A 60 32.05 21.85 18.68
C GLY A 60 33.11 22.84 18.25
#